data_AF-A0A7S4V2E8-F1
#
_entry.id   AF-A0A7S4V2E8-F1
#
_cell.length_a   1.000
_cell.length_b   1.000
_cell.length_c   1.000
_cell.angle_alpha   90.00
_cell.angle_beta   90.00
_cell.angle_gamma   90.00
#
_symmetry.space_group_name_H-M   'P 1'
#
loop_
_entity.id
_entity.type
_entity.pdbx_description
1 polymer ?
#
loop_
_entity_poly.entity_id
_entity_poly.type
_entity_poly.pdbx_seq_one_letter_code
_entity_poly.pdbx_strand_id
1 'polypeptide(L)'
;AEPAAGGPTCRPSPHVQWGPSVGMTTAELCWAFGVEQQLASACGPEVTALLRCCRSAGASLRAEAPPRPAGQERELCRGEHAAMVRCVARSLRGRGGQYDACERDFAAVRHATLAEDVKADAARRRAWACAWKHFRRSLEQLAVTAEVLGECKPSGGRFRDTEFANEARYREMWKGTAL
;
A
#
# COMPACT_ATOMS: atom_id res chain seq x y z
N ALA A 1 -0.23 42.73 -19.14
CA ALA A 1 -0.73 41.40 -19.55
C ALA A 1 0.46 40.46 -19.58
N GLU A 2 0.53 39.51 -18.65
CA GLU A 2 1.26 38.24 -18.71
C GLU A 2 0.94 37.46 -17.43
N PRO A 3 0.64 36.15 -17.49
CA PRO A 3 0.13 35.40 -16.34
C PRO A 3 1.26 34.89 -15.44
N ALA A 4 1.11 35.08 -14.14
CA ALA A 4 1.97 34.51 -13.12
C ALA A 4 1.83 32.98 -13.10
N ALA A 5 2.90 32.27 -13.45
CA ALA A 5 2.98 30.82 -13.35
C ALA A 5 3.12 30.40 -11.87
N GLY A 6 1.99 30.08 -11.24
CA GLY A 6 1.96 29.41 -9.94
C GLY A 6 2.50 27.99 -10.07
N GLY A 7 3.68 27.74 -9.48
CA GLY A 7 4.19 26.39 -9.30
C GLY A 7 3.26 25.55 -8.40
N PRO A 8 3.21 24.22 -8.58
CA PRO A 8 2.40 23.36 -7.72
C PRO A 8 2.95 23.41 -6.29
N THR A 9 2.25 24.12 -5.43
CA THR A 9 2.46 24.07 -3.98
C THR A 9 1.60 22.92 -3.43
N CYS A 10 2.24 21.79 -3.14
CA CYS A 10 1.65 20.78 -2.28
C CYS A 10 1.58 21.37 -0.87
N ARG A 11 0.43 21.94 -0.51
CA ARG A 11 0.19 22.50 0.82
C ARG A 11 0.04 21.33 1.81
N PRO A 12 0.94 21.14 2.79
CA PRO A 12 0.77 20.09 3.79
C PRO A 12 -0.47 20.40 4.64
N SER A 13 -1.36 19.42 4.78
CA SER A 13 -2.47 19.50 5.74
C SER A 13 -1.91 19.47 7.18
N PRO A 14 -2.24 20.44 8.05
CA PRO A 14 -1.58 20.62 9.34
C PRO A 14 -1.98 19.61 10.45
N HIS A 15 -2.69 18.53 10.14
CA HIS A 15 -3.27 17.62 11.14
C HIS A 15 -2.70 16.21 11.21
N VAL A 16 -1.57 15.91 10.55
CA VAL A 16 -0.94 14.58 10.67
C VAL A 16 0.15 14.61 11.73
N GLN A 17 -0.24 14.35 12.97
CA GLN A 17 0.69 13.96 14.03
C GLN A 17 1.21 12.55 13.71
N TRP A 18 2.48 12.46 13.31
CA TRP A 18 3.23 11.21 13.36
C TRP A 18 3.41 10.86 14.84
N GLY A 19 2.61 9.91 15.34
CA GLY A 19 2.76 9.44 16.72
C GLY A 19 4.18 8.91 16.97
N PRO A 20 4.72 9.05 18.20
CA PRO A 20 6.09 8.68 18.50
C PRO A 20 6.29 7.17 18.26
N SER A 21 7.21 6.84 17.35
CA SER A 21 7.68 5.48 17.11
C SER A 21 8.59 5.04 18.25
N VAL A 22 7.99 4.54 19.33
CA VAL A 22 8.72 3.91 20.42
C VAL A 22 9.29 2.58 19.91
N GLY A 23 10.62 2.49 19.78
CA GLY A 23 11.38 1.22 19.81
C GLY A 23 11.63 0.47 18.50
N MET A 24 11.62 1.11 17.32
CA MET A 24 12.00 0.42 16.06
C MET A 24 13.38 0.83 15.58
N THR A 25 14.10 -0.15 15.03
CA THR A 25 15.37 0.06 14.35
C THR A 25 15.16 0.68 12.97
N THR A 26 16.14 1.43 12.48
CA THR A 26 16.12 1.96 11.10
C THR A 26 15.99 0.86 10.06
N ALA A 27 16.56 -0.33 10.33
CA ALA A 27 16.47 -1.49 9.44
C ALA A 27 15.02 -1.97 9.25
N GLU A 28 14.21 -2.00 10.31
CA GLU A 28 12.80 -2.40 10.25
C GLU A 28 11.95 -1.39 9.46
N LEU A 29 12.27 -0.09 9.58
CA LEU A 29 11.60 0.97 8.81
C LEU A 29 11.92 0.87 7.32
N CYS A 30 13.20 0.70 6.97
CA CYS A 30 13.62 0.53 5.57
C CYS A 30 13.01 -0.72 4.95
N TRP A 31 12.96 -1.83 5.70
CA TRP A 31 12.32 -3.06 5.23
C TRP A 31 10.82 -2.87 5.00
N ALA A 32 10.10 -2.27 5.95
CA ALA A 32 8.66 -2.05 5.81
C ALA A 32 8.32 -1.16 4.60
N PHE A 33 9.14 -0.13 4.36
CA PHE A 33 9.01 0.74 3.20
C PHE A 33 9.29 0.01 1.88
N GLY A 34 10.31 -0.84 1.83
CA GLY A 34 10.58 -1.66 0.64
C GLY A 34 9.41 -2.56 0.26
N VAL A 35 8.76 -3.17 1.26
CA VAL A 35 7.54 -3.98 1.05
C VAL A 35 6.36 -3.12 0.60
N GLU A 36 6.20 -1.92 1.16
CA GLU A 36 5.15 -0.98 0.74
C GLU A 36 5.31 -0.57 -0.72
N GLN A 37 6.51 -0.18 -1.16
CA GLN A 37 6.76 0.13 -2.57
C GLN A 37 6.46 -1.05 -3.50
N GLN A 38 6.89 -2.26 -3.12
CA GLN A 38 6.60 -3.48 -3.89
C GLN A 38 5.09 -3.68 -4.04
N LEU A 39 4.33 -3.52 -2.96
CA LEU A 39 2.88 -3.66 -2.97
C LEU A 39 2.18 -2.51 -3.72
N ALA A 40 2.65 -1.28 -3.60
CA ALA A 40 2.12 -0.13 -4.34
C ALA A 40 2.30 -0.33 -5.86
N SER A 41 3.46 -0.82 -6.27
CA SER A 41 3.74 -1.10 -7.69
C SER A 41 2.92 -2.27 -8.22
N ALA A 42 2.75 -3.34 -7.44
CA ALA A 42 2.10 -4.56 -7.92
C ALA A 42 0.58 -4.53 -7.77
N CYS A 43 0.06 -3.87 -6.73
CA CYS A 43 -1.35 -3.88 -6.32
C CYS A 43 -2.01 -2.50 -6.36
N GLY A 44 -1.35 -1.49 -6.93
CA GLY A 44 -1.88 -0.13 -7.04
C GLY A 44 -3.32 -0.03 -7.60
N PRO A 45 -3.68 -0.79 -8.66
CA PRO A 45 -5.06 -0.82 -9.16
C PRO A 45 -6.07 -1.33 -8.12
N GLU A 46 -5.76 -2.42 -7.41
CA GLU A 46 -6.62 -2.98 -6.37
C GLU A 46 -6.73 -2.06 -5.14
N VAL A 47 -5.63 -1.43 -4.73
CA VAL A 47 -5.63 -0.40 -3.67
C VAL A 47 -6.55 0.76 -4.05
N THR A 48 -6.47 1.21 -5.31
CA THR A 48 -7.30 2.31 -5.83
C THR A 48 -8.77 1.93 -5.90
N ALA A 49 -9.08 0.72 -6.37
CA ALA A 49 -10.45 0.22 -6.41
C ALA A 49 -11.06 0.18 -4.99
N LEU A 50 -10.30 -0.35 -4.02
CA LEU A 50 -10.73 -0.38 -2.63
C LEU A 50 -10.90 1.04 -2.05
N LEU A 51 -9.96 1.96 -2.32
CA LEU A 51 -10.05 3.36 -1.91
C LEU A 51 -11.31 4.04 -2.46
N ARG A 52 -11.61 3.86 -3.75
CA ARG A 52 -12.81 4.41 -4.40
C ARG A 52 -14.08 3.87 -3.75
N CYS A 53 -14.14 2.57 -3.51
CA CYS A 53 -15.28 1.96 -2.84
C CYS A 53 -15.46 2.52 -1.42
N CYS A 54 -14.39 2.56 -0.61
CA CYS A 54 -14.43 3.13 0.74
C CYS A 54 -14.93 4.58 0.73
N ARG A 55 -14.40 5.42 -0.18
CA ARG A 55 -14.84 6.81 -0.33
C ARG A 55 -16.32 6.92 -0.71
N SER A 56 -16.79 6.09 -1.64
CA SER A 56 -18.20 6.08 -2.03
C SER A 56 -19.14 5.67 -0.88
N ALA A 57 -18.64 4.85 0.04
CA ALA A 57 -19.34 4.44 1.26
C ALA A 57 -19.14 5.39 2.45
N GLY A 58 -18.43 6.51 2.27
CA GLY A 58 -18.10 7.44 3.37
C GLY A 58 -17.12 6.88 4.41
N ALA A 59 -16.37 5.84 4.07
CA ALA A 59 -15.41 5.17 4.93
C ALA A 59 -13.95 5.50 4.57
N SER A 60 -13.07 5.40 5.56
CA SER A 60 -11.61 5.51 5.37
C SER A 60 -11.03 4.15 5.01
N LEU A 61 -10.16 4.11 3.99
CA LEU A 61 -9.37 2.93 3.64
C LEU A 61 -8.50 2.50 4.83
N ARG A 62 -7.90 3.44 5.57
CA ARG A 62 -7.12 3.13 6.77
C ARG A 62 -7.95 2.45 7.86
N ALA A 63 -9.20 2.88 8.05
CA ALA A 63 -10.10 2.25 9.00
C ALA A 63 -10.59 0.87 8.51
N GLU A 64 -10.74 0.71 7.20
CA GLU A 64 -11.21 -0.53 6.59
C GLU A 64 -10.08 -1.56 6.36
N ALA A 65 -8.82 -1.16 6.22
CA ALA A 65 -7.73 -2.08 5.89
C ALA A 65 -7.49 -3.19 6.94
N PRO A 66 -7.54 -2.95 8.26
CA PRO A 66 -7.28 -3.98 9.27
C PRO A 66 -8.23 -5.19 9.17
N PRO A 67 -7.80 -6.39 9.60
CA PRO A 67 -8.68 -7.55 9.69
C PRO A 67 -9.79 -7.31 10.72
N ARG A 68 -11.00 -7.77 10.40
CA ARG A 68 -12.13 -7.75 11.33
C ARG A 68 -11.96 -8.86 12.38
N PRO A 69 -12.46 -8.66 13.61
CA PRO A 69 -12.44 -9.69 14.64
C PRO A 69 -13.24 -10.93 14.20
N ALA A 70 -12.94 -12.08 14.81
CA ALA A 70 -13.61 -13.33 14.50
C ALA A 70 -15.14 -13.20 14.70
N GLY A 71 -15.91 -13.72 13.75
CA GLY A 71 -17.38 -13.63 13.76
C GLY A 71 -17.94 -12.35 13.13
N GLN A 72 -17.12 -11.36 12.77
CA GLN A 72 -17.56 -10.20 11.99
C GLN A 72 -17.25 -10.38 10.50
N GLU A 73 -18.26 -10.14 9.67
CA GLU A 73 -18.13 -10.12 8.22
C GLU A 73 -17.82 -8.70 7.75
N ARG A 74 -17.06 -8.60 6.65
CA ARG A 74 -16.86 -7.31 5.99
C ARG A 74 -17.98 -7.12 4.98
N GLU A 75 -18.88 -6.20 5.28
CA GLU A 75 -20.02 -5.88 4.41
C GLU A 75 -19.63 -4.86 3.32
N LEU A 76 -18.78 -3.89 3.68
CA LEU A 76 -18.33 -2.85 2.76
C LEU A 76 -17.17 -3.31 1.88
N CYS A 77 -17.27 -3.05 0.57
CA CYS A 77 -16.18 -3.22 -0.40
C CYS A 77 -15.57 -4.62 -0.40
N ARG A 78 -16.38 -5.65 -0.16
CA ARG A 78 -15.92 -7.04 -0.03
C ARG A 78 -15.21 -7.53 -1.28
N GLY A 79 -15.70 -7.15 -2.47
CA GLY A 79 -15.10 -7.55 -3.74
C GLY A 79 -13.72 -6.93 -3.95
N GLU A 80 -13.60 -5.63 -3.70
CA GLU A 80 -12.36 -4.86 -3.83
C GLU A 80 -11.34 -5.31 -2.77
N HIS A 81 -11.78 -5.56 -1.54
CA HIS A 81 -10.94 -6.09 -0.47
C HIS A 81 -10.43 -7.49 -0.82
N ALA A 82 -11.30 -8.37 -1.34
CA ALA A 82 -10.89 -9.69 -1.81
C ALA A 82 -9.90 -9.62 -2.98
N ALA A 83 -10.06 -8.66 -3.90
CA ALA A 83 -9.08 -8.43 -4.96
C ALA A 83 -7.72 -7.98 -4.39
N MET A 84 -7.74 -7.03 -3.46
CA MET A 84 -6.54 -6.54 -2.77
C MET A 84 -5.80 -7.65 -2.02
N VAL A 85 -6.50 -8.45 -1.21
CA VAL A 85 -5.92 -9.59 -0.47
C VAL A 85 -5.25 -10.59 -1.42
N ARG A 86 -5.88 -10.89 -2.55
CA ARG A 86 -5.30 -11.80 -3.55
C ARG A 86 -4.09 -11.20 -4.24
N CYS A 87 -4.09 -9.89 -4.51
CA CYS A 87 -2.90 -9.24 -5.04
C CYS A 87 -1.76 -9.31 -4.03
N VAL A 88 -1.99 -8.94 -2.77
CA VAL A 88 -0.98 -9.01 -1.71
C VAL A 88 -0.44 -10.43 -1.55
N ALA A 89 -1.30 -11.45 -1.53
CA ALA A 89 -0.87 -12.84 -1.43
C ALA A 89 -0.04 -13.32 -2.65
N ARG A 90 -0.27 -12.75 -3.85
CA ARG A 90 0.55 -13.02 -5.04
C ARG A 90 1.87 -12.26 -5.01
N SER A 91 1.87 -11.03 -4.48
CA SER A 91 3.02 -10.13 -4.49
C SER A 91 4.00 -10.41 -3.35
N LEU A 92 3.52 -10.77 -2.16
CA LEU A 92 4.36 -11.17 -1.03
C LEU A 92 4.82 -12.63 -1.18
N ARG A 93 5.55 -12.90 -2.26
CA ARG A 93 6.27 -14.15 -2.51
C ARG A 93 7.75 -13.89 -2.30
N GLY A 94 8.32 -14.51 -1.29
CA GLY A 94 9.73 -14.39 -0.94
C GLY A 94 10.25 -15.68 -0.34
N ARG A 95 11.55 -15.73 -0.06
CA ARG A 95 12.15 -16.79 0.76
C ARG A 95 12.67 -16.16 2.04
N GLY A 96 12.35 -16.78 3.18
CA GLY A 96 12.90 -16.42 4.48
C GLY A 96 12.02 -15.45 5.28
N GLY A 97 12.08 -15.61 6.61
CA GLY A 97 11.47 -14.71 7.58
C GLY A 97 9.95 -14.67 7.51
N GLN A 98 9.40 -13.46 7.43
CA GLN A 98 7.95 -13.23 7.48
C GLN A 98 7.19 -13.71 6.23
N TYR A 99 7.88 -13.88 5.10
CA TYR A 99 7.27 -14.37 3.86
C TYR A 99 6.85 -15.83 3.98
N ASP A 100 7.71 -16.66 4.57
CA ASP A 100 7.43 -18.10 4.77
C ASP A 100 6.29 -18.31 5.78
N ALA A 101 6.15 -17.40 6.75
CA ALA A 101 5.15 -17.49 7.82
C ALA A 101 3.70 -17.47 7.27
N CYS A 102 3.45 -16.76 6.17
CA CYS A 102 2.13 -16.65 5.56
C CYS A 102 1.94 -17.50 4.31
N GLU A 103 2.95 -18.26 3.88
CA GLU A 103 2.95 -18.96 2.58
C GLU A 103 1.77 -19.91 2.43
N ARG A 104 1.45 -20.70 3.46
CA ARG A 104 0.31 -21.63 3.45
C ARG A 104 -1.02 -20.90 3.25
N ASP A 105 -1.22 -19.80 3.96
CA ASP A 105 -2.47 -19.04 3.88
C ASP A 105 -2.55 -18.24 2.57
N PHE A 106 -1.42 -17.74 2.05
CA PHE A 106 -1.35 -17.09 0.74
C PHE A 106 -1.57 -18.07 -0.42
N ALA A 107 -1.03 -19.28 -0.34
CA ALA A 107 -1.27 -20.35 -1.32
C ALA A 107 -2.77 -20.60 -1.54
N ALA A 108 -3.55 -20.63 -0.46
CA ALA A 108 -4.98 -20.90 -0.51
C ALA A 108 -5.80 -19.82 -1.24
N VAL A 109 -5.29 -18.59 -1.37
CA VAL A 109 -6.05 -17.46 -1.94
C VAL A 109 -5.52 -16.98 -3.29
N ARG A 110 -4.28 -17.31 -3.66
CA ARG A 110 -3.64 -16.89 -4.92
C ARG A 110 -4.43 -17.28 -6.17
N HIS A 111 -5.13 -18.40 -6.12
CA HIS A 111 -5.88 -18.98 -7.24
C HIS A 111 -7.39 -18.91 -7.06
N ALA A 112 -7.88 -18.35 -5.94
CA ALA A 112 -9.30 -18.23 -5.69
C ALA A 112 -9.91 -17.17 -6.62
N THR A 113 -10.91 -17.56 -7.41
CA THR A 113 -11.71 -16.64 -8.23
C THR A 113 -12.61 -15.78 -7.32
N LEU A 114 -13.06 -14.62 -7.80
CA LEU A 114 -14.00 -13.76 -7.05
C LEU A 114 -15.37 -14.42 -6.86
N ALA A 115 -15.67 -15.44 -7.65
CA ALA A 115 -16.99 -16.05 -7.78
C ALA A 115 -17.24 -17.21 -6.79
N GLU A 116 -16.29 -17.58 -5.93
CA GLU A 116 -16.43 -18.78 -5.09
C GLU A 116 -16.57 -18.52 -3.58
N ASP A 117 -17.60 -19.19 -3.05
CA ASP A 117 -17.82 -19.92 -1.79
C ASP A 117 -17.27 -19.40 -0.43
N VAL A 118 -18.03 -19.71 0.63
CA VAL A 118 -17.73 -19.39 2.05
C VAL A 118 -16.32 -19.84 2.47
N LYS A 119 -15.83 -20.94 1.88
CA LYS A 119 -14.47 -21.46 2.11
C LYS A 119 -13.39 -20.51 1.61
N ALA A 120 -13.60 -19.85 0.47
CA ALA A 120 -12.66 -18.87 -0.07
C ALA A 120 -12.61 -17.62 0.83
N ASP A 121 -13.72 -17.21 1.43
CA ASP A 121 -13.71 -16.10 2.41
C ASP A 121 -12.98 -16.44 3.70
N ALA A 122 -13.13 -17.66 4.21
CA ALA A 122 -12.36 -18.10 5.36
C ALA A 122 -10.85 -18.10 5.06
N ALA A 123 -10.45 -18.55 3.86
CA ALA A 123 -9.07 -18.49 3.41
C ALA A 123 -8.57 -17.04 3.26
N ARG A 124 -9.36 -16.16 2.65
CA ARG A 124 -9.07 -14.71 2.54
C ARG A 124 -8.87 -14.06 3.90
N ARG A 125 -9.73 -14.34 4.87
CA ARG A 125 -9.64 -13.82 6.25
C ARG A 125 -8.34 -14.26 6.93
N ARG A 126 -7.97 -15.54 6.82
CA ARG A 126 -6.71 -16.06 7.40
C ARG A 126 -5.48 -15.47 6.73
N ALA A 127 -5.47 -15.43 5.40
CA ALA A 127 -4.39 -14.82 4.62
C ALA A 127 -4.19 -13.36 5.02
N TRP A 128 -5.29 -12.60 5.10
CA TRP A 128 -5.21 -11.19 5.48
C TRP A 128 -4.80 -10.98 6.93
N ALA A 129 -5.29 -11.80 7.86
CA ALA A 129 -4.85 -11.75 9.26
C ALA A 129 -3.36 -12.06 9.41
N CYS A 130 -2.84 -13.04 8.66
CA CYS A 130 -1.40 -13.33 8.63
C CYS A 130 -0.61 -12.15 8.05
N ALA A 131 -1.06 -11.61 6.91
CA ALA A 131 -0.43 -10.44 6.30
C ALA A 131 -0.38 -9.27 7.29
N TRP A 132 -1.48 -9.02 8.02
CA TRP A 132 -1.54 -7.95 9.01
C TRP A 132 -0.73 -8.20 10.28
N LYS A 133 -0.47 -9.47 10.63
CA LYS A 133 0.39 -9.82 11.76
C LYS A 133 1.86 -9.54 11.46
N HIS A 134 2.28 -9.86 10.26
CA HIS A 134 3.69 -9.81 9.86
C HIS A 134 4.02 -8.48 9.16
N PHE A 135 3.25 -8.10 8.14
CA PHE A 135 3.49 -6.93 7.29
C PHE A 135 2.65 -5.71 7.70
N ARG A 136 2.20 -5.65 8.97
CA ARG A 136 1.28 -4.61 9.47
C ARG A 136 1.66 -3.21 9.00
N ARG A 137 2.91 -2.85 9.24
CA ARG A 137 3.41 -1.49 9.03
C ARG A 137 3.43 -1.11 7.56
N SER A 138 3.87 -2.02 6.70
CA SER A 138 3.86 -1.84 5.25
C SER A 138 2.44 -1.66 4.72
N LEU A 139 1.48 -2.44 5.23
CA LEU A 139 0.09 -2.36 4.81
C LEU A 139 -0.62 -1.09 5.35
N GLU A 140 -0.31 -0.67 6.58
CA GLU A 140 -0.78 0.60 7.13
C GLU A 140 -0.21 1.78 6.34
N GLN A 141 1.09 1.77 6.03
CA GLN A 141 1.74 2.78 5.20
C GLN A 141 1.10 2.82 3.82
N LEU A 142 0.90 1.68 3.16
CA LEU A 142 0.24 1.61 1.86
C LEU A 142 -1.16 2.24 1.88
N ALA A 143 -1.96 1.93 2.90
CA ALA A 143 -3.31 2.50 3.06
C ALA A 143 -3.27 4.02 3.27
N VAL A 144 -2.37 4.52 4.14
CA VAL A 144 -2.21 5.96 4.40
C VAL A 144 -1.69 6.68 3.15
N THR A 145 -0.66 6.15 2.50
CA THR A 145 -0.10 6.70 1.27
C THR A 145 -1.17 6.80 0.19
N ALA A 146 -1.99 5.77 0.00
CA ALA A 146 -3.10 5.80 -0.95
C ALA A 146 -4.18 6.82 -0.58
N GLU A 147 -4.52 6.97 0.71
CA GLU A 147 -5.47 8.00 1.13
C GLU A 147 -4.96 9.43 0.87
N VAL A 148 -3.67 9.67 1.14
CA VAL A 148 -3.01 10.98 0.99
C VAL A 148 -2.77 11.35 -0.46
N LEU A 149 -2.21 10.44 -1.26
CA LEU A 149 -1.91 10.67 -2.67
C LEU A 149 -3.17 10.58 -3.55
N GLY A 150 -4.24 9.96 -3.03
CA GLY A 150 -5.45 9.67 -3.79
C GLY A 150 -5.30 8.43 -4.66
N GLU A 151 -5.99 8.40 -5.79
CA GLU A 151 -5.97 7.25 -6.68
C GLU A 151 -4.54 6.95 -7.17
N CYS A 152 -4.08 5.70 -7.03
CA CYS A 152 -2.82 5.28 -7.63
C CYS A 152 -3.00 5.37 -9.15
N LYS A 153 -2.40 6.37 -9.78
CA LYS A 153 -2.43 6.50 -11.23
C LYS A 153 -1.73 5.27 -11.83
N PRO A 154 -2.36 4.53 -12.75
CA PRO A 154 -1.67 3.48 -13.47
C PRO A 154 -0.46 4.11 -14.16
N SER A 155 0.71 3.51 -13.98
CA SER A 155 1.97 3.88 -14.63
C SER A 155 1.95 3.57 -16.15
N GLY A 156 0.88 3.96 -16.84
CA GLY A 156 0.73 3.93 -18.30
C GLY A 156 1.12 5.24 -18.98
N GLY A 157 1.30 6.32 -18.22
CA GLY A 157 2.16 7.42 -18.65
C GLY A 157 3.57 7.08 -18.23
N ARG A 158 4.56 7.25 -19.10
CA ARG A 158 5.99 7.16 -18.73
C ARG A 158 6.13 7.84 -17.36
N PHE A 159 6.42 7.06 -16.34
CA PHE A 159 7.14 7.57 -15.19
C PHE A 159 8.50 7.93 -15.80
N ARG A 160 8.57 9.07 -16.50
CA ARG A 160 9.76 9.91 -16.42
C ARG A 160 9.76 10.25 -14.94
N ASP A 161 10.29 9.36 -14.11
CA ASP A 161 11.52 9.60 -13.38
C ASP A 161 11.89 11.08 -13.39
N THR A 162 11.02 11.96 -12.90
CA THR A 162 11.45 13.31 -12.59
C THR A 162 12.40 13.24 -11.41
N GLU A 163 12.33 12.19 -10.60
CA GLU A 163 13.30 11.92 -9.53
C GLU A 163 14.61 11.33 -10.07
N PHE A 164 14.60 10.26 -10.89
CA PHE A 164 15.85 9.72 -11.48
C PHE A 164 16.44 10.59 -12.62
N ALA A 165 15.62 11.26 -13.45
CA ALA A 165 16.12 12.20 -14.46
C ALA A 165 16.65 13.49 -13.82
N ASN A 166 16.14 13.89 -12.65
CA ASN A 166 16.78 14.94 -11.87
C ASN A 166 17.96 14.42 -11.06
N GLU A 167 18.09 13.13 -10.75
CA GLU A 167 19.23 12.59 -10.00
C GLU A 167 20.56 12.85 -10.74
N ALA A 168 20.59 12.73 -12.07
CA ALA A 168 21.76 13.10 -12.87
C ALA A 168 22.07 14.61 -12.76
N ARG A 169 21.04 15.44 -12.81
CA ARG A 169 21.14 16.90 -12.69
C ARG A 169 21.53 17.37 -11.28
N TYR A 170 21.03 16.69 -10.25
CA TYR A 170 21.44 16.90 -8.87
C TYR A 170 22.88 16.42 -8.67
N ARG A 171 23.27 15.22 -9.13
CA ARG A 171 24.66 14.76 -9.06
C ARG A 171 25.62 15.71 -9.77
N GLU A 172 25.22 16.33 -10.88
CA GLU A 172 25.99 17.41 -11.50
C GLU A 172 26.07 18.67 -10.64
N MET A 173 24.94 19.11 -10.07
CA MET A 173 24.88 20.28 -9.18
C MET A 173 25.72 20.10 -7.90
N TRP A 174 25.83 18.87 -7.39
CA TRP A 174 26.58 18.54 -6.18
C TRP A 174 28.06 18.16 -6.42
N LYS A 175 28.50 18.01 -7.68
CA LYS A 175 29.90 17.70 -8.05
C LYS A 175 30.91 18.83 -7.74
N GLY A 176 30.44 19.98 -7.22
CA GLY A 176 31.28 21.11 -6.81
C GLY A 176 31.04 21.62 -5.39
N THR A 177 30.21 20.94 -4.59
CA THR A 177 29.85 21.37 -3.22
C THR A 177 30.32 20.39 -2.15
N ALA A 178 31.33 19.57 -2.44
CA ALA A 178 32.04 18.84 -1.40
C ALA A 178 32.83 19.85 -0.55
N LEU A 179 32.32 20.12 0.66
CA LEU A 179 33.12 20.58 1.80
C LEU A 179 33.91 19.40 2.36
#